data_AF-A0A537LHN2-F1
#
_entry.id   AF-A0A537LHN2-F1
#
_cell.length_a   1.000
_cell.length_b   1.000
_cell.length_c   1.000
_cell.angle_alpha   90.00
_cell.angle_beta   90.00
_cell.angle_gamma   90.00
#
_symmetry.space_group_name_H-M   'P 1'
#
loop_
_entity.id
_entity.type
_entity.pdbx_description
1 polymer ?
#
loop_
_entity_poly.entity_id
_entity_poly.type
_entity_poly.pdbx_seq_one_letter_code
_entity_poly.pdbx_strand_id
1 'polypeptide(L)'
;MAQSARTPVLLMEIACAVLLIVLLGRGRSDGGCPGSLAGARWGEFGDAAPLTTPGPFLLGLWRRSGIPLYLTEEQFSGHVLVVGPSRTGKTAGAIAPNLLLRDPTRESVVVLDVKTGPRSLWNVTAGRYAARARLFCP
;
A
#
# COMPACT_ATOMS: atom_id res chain seq x y z
N MET A 1 6.15 -28.33 -64.17
CA MET A 1 4.92 -28.45 -63.35
C MET A 1 5.20 -29.39 -62.19
N ALA A 2 5.38 -28.85 -60.98
CA ALA A 2 5.39 -29.60 -59.71
C ALA A 2 5.28 -28.62 -58.52
N GLN A 3 4.18 -27.87 -58.47
CA GLN A 3 3.62 -27.44 -57.17
C GLN A 3 2.86 -28.64 -56.59
N SER A 4 2.64 -28.64 -55.27
CA SER A 4 1.67 -29.49 -54.54
C SER A 4 2.24 -30.70 -53.78
N ALA A 5 3.00 -30.43 -52.71
CA ALA A 5 3.13 -31.39 -51.60
C ALA A 5 3.60 -30.77 -50.27
N ARG A 6 4.32 -29.63 -50.30
CA ARG A 6 4.96 -29.06 -49.09
C ARG A 6 4.14 -28.03 -48.31
N THR A 7 3.12 -27.44 -48.93
CA THR A 7 2.24 -26.45 -48.30
C THR A 7 1.27 -27.00 -47.24
N PRO A 8 0.64 -28.19 -47.37
CA PRO A 8 -0.32 -28.66 -46.37
C PRO A 8 0.36 -29.15 -45.08
N VAL A 9 1.58 -29.67 -45.17
CA VAL A 9 2.34 -30.16 -44.00
C VAL A 9 2.74 -28.99 -43.09
N LEU A 10 3.23 -27.89 -43.68
CA LEU A 10 3.65 -26.72 -42.92
C LEU A 10 2.47 -26.04 -42.18
N LEU A 11 1.29 -26.02 -42.81
CA LEU A 11 0.06 -25.50 -42.21
C LEU A 11 -0.42 -26.37 -41.03
N MET A 12 -0.27 -27.69 -41.15
CA MET A 12 -0.62 -28.62 -40.07
C MET A 12 0.33 -28.46 -38.88
N GLU A 13 1.63 -28.30 -39.13
CA GLU A 13 2.63 -28.05 -38.07
C GLU A 13 2.37 -26.73 -37.33
N ILE A 14 2.01 -25.67 -38.05
CA ILE A 14 1.64 -24.37 -37.45
C ILE A 14 0.37 -24.51 -36.60
N ALA A 15 -0.65 -25.23 -37.09
CA ALA A 15 -1.88 -25.46 -36.34
C ALA A 15 -1.64 -26.26 -35.06
N CYS A 16 -0.80 -27.32 -35.13
CA CYS A 16 -0.40 -28.11 -33.96
C CYS A 16 0.40 -27.28 -32.95
N ALA A 17 1.32 -26.42 -33.41
CA ALA A 17 2.10 -25.54 -32.55
C ALA A 17 1.21 -24.53 -31.81
N VAL A 18 0.27 -23.89 -32.51
CA VAL A 18 -0.68 -22.95 -31.90
C VAL A 18 -1.59 -23.66 -30.89
N LEU A 19 -2.08 -24.86 -31.21
CA LEU A 19 -2.90 -25.66 -30.30
C LEU A 19 -2.12 -26.06 -29.04
N LEU A 20 -0.86 -26.47 -29.17
CA LEU A 20 0.03 -26.78 -28.05
C LEU A 20 0.27 -25.55 -27.16
N ILE A 21 0.50 -24.36 -27.76
CA ILE A 21 0.70 -23.12 -27.00
C ILE A 21 -0.57 -22.76 -26.21
N VAL A 22 -1.76 -22.92 -26.81
CA VAL A 22 -3.03 -22.62 -26.12
C VAL A 22 -3.31 -23.64 -25.01
N LEU A 23 -3.03 -24.93 -25.24
CA LEU A 23 -3.21 -25.99 -24.24
C LEU A 23 -2.23 -25.85 -23.07
N LEU A 24 -0.96 -25.55 -23.36
CA LEU A 24 0.08 -25.32 -22.35
C LEU A 24 -0.12 -23.98 -21.61
N GLY A 25 -0.65 -22.95 -22.30
CA GLY A 25 -0.94 -21.64 -21.72
C GLY A 25 -2.17 -21.65 -20.78
N ARG A 26 -3.13 -22.56 -21.01
CA ARG A 26 -4.31 -22.73 -20.13
C ARG A 26 -4.03 -23.56 -18.87
N GLY A 27 -2.88 -24.21 -18.78
CA GLY A 27 -2.53 -25.13 -17.69
C GLY A 27 -1.86 -24.51 -16.46
N ARG A 28 -1.51 -23.22 -16.47
CA ARG A 28 -0.93 -22.56 -15.28
C ARG A 28 -2.01 -21.91 -14.41
N SER A 29 -2.91 -22.74 -13.90
CA SER A 29 -3.55 -22.46 -12.61
C SER A 29 -2.80 -23.25 -11.56
N ASP A 30 -1.64 -22.73 -11.14
CA ASP A 30 -0.90 -23.32 -10.02
C ASP A 30 -1.65 -23.01 -8.73
N GLY A 31 -2.10 -24.10 -8.10
CA GLY A 31 -2.62 -24.13 -6.75
C GLY A 31 -1.58 -23.69 -5.72
N GLY A 32 -2.10 -23.32 -4.56
CA GLY A 32 -1.33 -22.78 -3.44
C GLY A 32 -0.20 -23.69 -2.97
N CYS A 33 1.02 -23.21 -3.15
CA CYS A 33 2.06 -23.32 -2.13
C CYS A 33 2.08 -21.97 -1.37
N PRO A 34 2.22 -21.93 -0.03
CA PRO A 34 2.50 -20.68 0.65
C PRO A 34 3.84 -20.18 0.13
N GLY A 35 3.78 -19.12 -0.67
CA GLY A 35 4.89 -18.66 -1.50
C GLY A 35 6.13 -18.32 -0.68
N SER A 36 7.28 -18.64 -1.27
CA SER A 36 8.56 -17.97 -1.02
C SER A 36 8.35 -16.46 -0.79
N LEU A 37 9.21 -15.82 0.02
CA LEU A 37 9.31 -14.35 0.16
C LEU A 37 9.66 -13.62 -1.17
N ALA A 38 9.51 -14.28 -2.32
CA ALA A 38 9.60 -13.77 -3.67
C ALA A 38 8.28 -13.06 -4.06
N GLY A 39 8.18 -11.76 -3.81
CA GLY A 39 7.02 -10.99 -4.29
C GLY A 39 6.99 -9.49 -3.99
N ALA A 40 7.95 -8.97 -3.21
CA ALA A 40 8.01 -7.52 -3.00
C ALA A 40 8.50 -6.82 -4.27
N ARG A 41 7.63 -6.03 -4.90
CA ARG A 41 7.98 -5.11 -5.98
C ARG A 41 7.65 -3.68 -5.57
N TRP A 42 8.28 -2.72 -6.23
CA TRP A 42 7.81 -1.34 -6.17
C TRP A 42 6.42 -1.28 -6.79
N GLY A 43 5.46 -0.73 -6.04
CA GLY A 43 4.13 -0.48 -6.54
C GLY A 43 4.15 0.55 -7.66
N GLU A 44 3.29 0.36 -8.65
CA GLU A 44 2.99 1.35 -9.67
C GLU A 44 1.76 2.15 -9.27
N PHE A 45 1.43 3.19 -10.05
CA PHE A 45 0.27 4.01 -9.73
C PHE A 45 -1.05 3.19 -9.74
N GLY A 46 -1.16 2.16 -10.58
CA GLY A 46 -2.32 1.26 -10.57
C GLY A 46 -2.53 0.55 -9.22
N ASP A 47 -1.44 0.22 -8.52
CA ASP A 47 -1.51 -0.40 -7.19
C ASP A 47 -1.88 0.61 -6.11
N ALA A 48 -1.47 1.88 -6.29
CA ALA A 48 -1.74 2.97 -5.36
C ALA A 48 -3.10 3.65 -5.60
N ALA A 49 -3.68 3.52 -6.79
CA ALA A 49 -4.92 4.19 -7.18
C ALA A 49 -6.08 3.91 -6.22
N PRO A 50 -6.30 2.67 -5.72
CA PRO A 50 -7.34 2.41 -4.72
C PRO A 50 -7.15 3.18 -3.41
N LEU A 51 -5.89 3.50 -3.06
CA LEU A 51 -5.51 4.21 -1.84
C LEU A 51 -5.69 5.73 -1.97
N THR A 52 -6.06 6.26 -3.14
CA THR A 52 -6.25 7.71 -3.34
C THR A 52 -7.57 8.23 -2.77
N THR A 53 -8.50 7.33 -2.46
CA THR A 53 -9.77 7.68 -1.82
C THR A 53 -9.51 8.00 -0.34
N PRO A 54 -10.04 9.11 0.22
CA PRO A 54 -9.86 9.43 1.63
C PRO A 54 -10.27 8.28 2.55
N GLY A 55 -9.37 7.93 3.47
CA GLY A 55 -9.55 6.87 4.44
C GLY A 55 -9.09 7.28 5.84
N PRO A 56 -9.22 6.39 6.83
CA PRO A 56 -8.96 6.69 8.25
C PRO A 56 -7.50 7.00 8.58
N PHE A 57 -6.56 6.67 7.69
CA PHE A 57 -5.14 6.86 7.93
C PHE A 57 -4.41 7.34 6.68
N LEU A 58 -3.86 8.55 6.71
CA LEU A 58 -2.97 9.09 5.70
C LEU A 58 -1.60 8.38 5.74
N LEU A 59 -1.28 7.65 4.68
CA LEU A 59 0.03 7.01 4.49
C LEU A 59 1.11 8.01 4.10
N GLY A 60 0.74 9.01 3.29
CA GLY A 60 1.67 9.98 2.73
C GLY A 60 1.23 10.43 1.35
N LEU A 61 2.18 10.93 0.56
CA LEU A 61 1.93 11.45 -0.78
C LEU A 61 2.60 10.56 -1.83
N TRP A 62 1.90 10.31 -2.93
CA TRP A 62 2.49 9.68 -4.11
C TRP A 62 3.56 10.60 -4.70
N ARG A 63 4.82 10.13 -4.74
CA ARG A 63 5.99 10.95 -5.07
C ARG A 63 5.88 11.75 -6.36
N ARG A 64 5.26 11.20 -7.41
CA ARG A 64 5.24 11.83 -8.74
C ARG A 64 4.18 12.93 -8.87
N SER A 65 3.05 12.79 -8.19
CA SER A 65 1.89 13.67 -8.38
C SER A 65 1.48 14.43 -7.12
N GLY A 66 2.05 14.10 -5.96
CA GLY A 66 1.65 14.67 -4.69
C GLY A 66 0.27 14.22 -4.21
N ILE A 67 -0.37 13.24 -4.88
CA ILE A 67 -1.69 12.75 -4.52
C ILE A 67 -1.61 12.05 -3.14
N PRO A 68 -2.48 12.40 -2.18
CA PRO A 68 -2.49 11.73 -0.89
C PRO A 68 -2.97 10.29 -1.01
N LEU A 69 -2.33 9.42 -0.22
CA LEU A 69 -2.65 8.00 -0.14
C LEU A 69 -3.12 7.69 1.27
N TYR A 70 -4.17 6.89 1.37
CA TYR A 70 -4.82 6.51 2.62
C TYR A 70 -4.91 5.00 2.73
N LEU A 71 -4.81 4.47 3.95
CA LEU A 71 -5.23 3.10 4.23
C LEU A 71 -6.75 3.03 4.20
N THR A 72 -7.25 1.85 3.83
CA THR A 72 -8.66 1.49 4.04
C THR A 72 -8.92 1.19 5.52
N GLU A 73 -10.19 1.18 5.94
CA GLU A 73 -10.60 0.76 7.28
C GLU A 73 -10.08 -0.65 7.63
N GLU A 74 -10.21 -1.59 6.70
CA GLU A 74 -9.73 -2.97 6.86
C GLU A 74 -8.21 -3.00 7.09
N GLN A 75 -7.44 -2.27 6.28
CA GLN A 75 -5.99 -2.22 6.45
C GLN A 75 -5.57 -1.53 7.76
N PHE A 76 -6.28 -0.48 8.17
CA PHE A 76 -6.00 0.21 9.42
C PHE A 76 -6.32 -0.66 10.65
N SER A 77 -7.34 -1.52 10.54
CA SER A 77 -7.70 -2.47 11.61
C SER A 77 -6.59 -3.49 11.93
N GLY A 78 -5.70 -3.77 10.97
CA GLY A 78 -4.53 -4.64 11.14
C GLY A 78 -3.37 -4.03 11.95
N HIS A 79 -3.55 -2.81 12.48
CA HIS A 79 -2.52 -1.98 13.10
C HIS A 79 -1.42 -1.50 12.12
N VAL A 80 -0.82 -0.36 12.45
CA VAL A 80 0.19 0.28 11.59
C VAL A 80 1.51 0.42 12.34
N LEU A 81 2.59 -0.07 11.71
CA LEU A 81 3.96 0.12 12.19
C LEU A 81 4.68 1.15 11.30
N VAL A 82 5.09 2.28 11.91
CA VAL A 82 5.88 3.31 11.22
C VAL A 82 7.35 3.19 11.64
N VAL A 83 8.21 2.79 10.71
CA VAL A 83 9.65 2.64 10.94
C VAL A 83 10.44 3.66 10.14
N GLY A 84 11.51 4.18 10.74
CA GLY A 84 12.44 5.07 10.07
C GLY A 84 13.51 5.56 11.03
N PRO A 85 14.68 6.02 10.53
CA PRO A 85 15.72 6.61 11.36
C PRO A 85 15.26 7.86 12.14
N SER A 86 16.11 8.33 13.05
CA SER A 86 15.90 9.63 13.69
C SER A 86 15.89 10.76 12.65
N ARG A 87 15.09 11.79 12.89
CA ARG A 87 14.97 12.99 12.04
C ARG A 87 14.41 12.76 10.62
N THR A 88 13.82 11.61 10.32
CA THR A 88 13.17 11.35 9.02
C THR A 88 11.67 11.69 8.98
N GLY A 89 11.17 12.39 10.00
CA GLY A 89 9.79 12.87 9.99
C GLY A 89 8.72 11.87 10.43
N LYS A 90 9.04 10.77 11.13
CA LYS A 90 8.01 9.84 11.68
C LYS A 90 6.90 10.58 12.44
N THR A 91 7.27 11.46 13.37
CA THR A 91 6.32 12.22 14.19
C THR A 91 5.55 13.24 13.35
N ALA A 92 6.26 14.09 12.59
CA ALA A 92 5.63 15.20 11.86
C ALA A 92 4.89 14.78 10.58
N GLY A 93 5.35 13.72 9.92
CA GLY A 93 4.88 13.28 8.61
C GLY A 93 3.95 12.08 8.62
N ALA A 94 3.99 11.24 9.66
CA ALA A 94 3.10 10.08 9.77
C ALA A 94 2.17 10.18 10.99
N ILE A 95 2.68 10.46 12.19
CA ILE A 95 1.85 10.41 13.40
C ILE A 95 0.96 11.65 13.55
N ALA A 96 1.54 12.86 13.52
CA ALA A 96 0.80 14.10 13.75
C ALA A 96 -0.36 14.33 12.76
N PRO A 97 -0.19 14.14 11.43
CA PRO A 97 -1.30 14.30 10.50
C PRO A 97 -2.46 13.35 10.79
N ASN A 98 -2.15 12.09 11.12
CA ASN A 98 -3.14 11.08 11.46
C ASN A 98 -3.84 11.33 12.79
N LEU A 99 -3.21 12.02 13.73
CA LEU A 99 -3.92 12.53 14.90
C LEU A 99 -4.83 13.69 14.52
N LEU A 100 -4.40 14.61 13.67
CA LEU A 100 -5.19 15.79 13.32
C LEU A 100 -6.43 15.46 12.46
N LEU A 101 -6.39 14.39 11.69
CA LEU A 101 -7.51 13.90 10.86
C LEU A 101 -8.66 13.28 11.67
N ARG A 102 -8.39 12.84 12.90
CA ARG A 102 -9.41 12.20 13.76
C ARG A 102 -10.50 13.21 14.14
N ASP A 103 -11.70 12.70 14.34
CA ASP A 103 -12.78 13.48 14.95
C ASP A 103 -12.72 13.36 16.47
N PRO A 104 -12.27 14.39 17.21
CA PRO A 104 -12.19 14.34 18.67
C PRO A 104 -13.56 14.27 19.38
N THR A 105 -14.67 14.38 18.64
CA THR A 105 -16.03 14.18 19.17
C THR A 105 -16.49 12.73 19.09
N ARG A 106 -15.88 11.92 18.22
CA ARG A 106 -16.26 10.53 17.97
C ARG A 106 -15.17 9.53 18.38
N GLU A 107 -13.93 9.97 18.43
CA GLU A 107 -12.77 9.12 18.62
C GLU A 107 -11.96 9.54 19.85
N SER A 108 -11.45 8.55 20.58
CA SER A 108 -10.53 8.74 21.69
C SER A 108 -9.16 8.22 21.30
N VAL A 109 -8.12 9.01 21.55
CA VAL A 109 -6.74 8.62 21.22
C VAL A 109 -5.87 8.77 22.45
N VAL A 110 -5.10 7.73 22.74
CA VAL A 110 -4.06 7.73 23.77
C VAL A 110 -2.71 7.74 23.08
N VAL A 111 -1.85 8.69 23.46
CA VAL A 111 -0.54 8.88 22.86
C VAL A 111 0.53 8.72 23.93
N LEU A 112 1.46 7.80 23.72
CA LEU A 112 2.63 7.59 24.55
C LEU A 112 3.87 8.15 23.82
N ASP A 113 4.21 9.41 24.08
CA ASP A 113 5.41 10.06 23.51
C ASP A 113 6.59 9.94 24.47
N VAL A 114 7.36 8.87 24.32
CA VAL A 114 8.53 8.55 25.17
C VAL A 114 9.79 9.34 24.81
N LYS A 115 9.71 10.24 23.82
CA LYS A 115 10.88 10.99 23.36
C LYS A 115 11.29 12.02 24.41
N THR A 116 12.50 11.90 24.94
CA THR A 116 13.10 12.79 25.96
C THR A 116 13.43 14.20 25.47
N GLY A 117 12.88 14.62 24.32
CA GLY A 117 13.13 15.92 23.70
C GLY A 117 11.96 16.90 23.83
N PRO A 118 11.93 17.99 23.03
CA PRO A 118 10.79 18.89 22.98
C PRO A 118 9.52 18.10 22.71
N ARG A 119 8.41 18.44 23.39
CA ARG A 119 7.07 17.83 23.25
C ARG A 119 6.46 18.12 21.87
N SER A 120 7.17 17.75 20.82
CA SER A 120 6.93 18.16 19.44
C SER A 120 5.59 17.70 18.94
N LEU A 121 5.15 16.49 19.33
CA LEU A 121 3.85 15.97 18.94
C LEU A 121 2.72 16.75 19.63
N TRP A 122 2.83 16.95 20.95
CA TRP A 122 1.89 17.78 21.69
C TRP A 122 1.83 19.19 21.11
N ASN A 123 2.96 19.84 20.86
CA ASN A 123 2.98 21.22 20.38
C ASN A 123 2.27 21.38 19.03
N VAL A 124 2.32 20.37 18.15
CA VAL A 124 1.64 20.44 16.85
C VAL A 124 0.19 19.96 16.88
N THR A 125 -0.22 19.14 17.86
CA THR A 125 -1.59 18.61 17.94
C THR A 125 -2.45 19.24 19.04
N ALA A 126 -1.85 19.87 20.04
CA ALA A 126 -2.55 20.36 21.23
C ALA A 126 -3.71 21.29 20.89
N GLY A 127 -3.54 22.22 19.95
CA GLY A 127 -4.62 23.14 19.55
C GLY A 127 -5.89 22.45 19.05
N ARG A 128 -5.75 21.29 18.38
CA ARG A 128 -6.89 20.49 17.90
C ARG A 128 -7.65 19.80 19.03
N TYR A 129 -6.97 19.50 20.12
CA TYR A 129 -7.50 18.72 21.24
C TYR A 129 -7.64 19.52 22.54
N ALA A 130 -7.21 20.79 22.60
CA ALA A 130 -6.90 21.55 23.81
C ALA A 130 -8.02 21.57 24.86
N ALA A 131 -9.29 21.66 24.45
CA ALA A 131 -10.41 21.69 25.38
C ALA A 131 -10.70 20.34 26.07
N ARG A 132 -10.21 19.23 25.52
CA ARG A 132 -10.47 17.85 26.00
C ARG A 132 -9.20 17.06 26.31
N ALA A 133 -8.06 17.52 25.83
CA ALA A 133 -6.78 16.85 25.99
C ALA A 133 -6.32 16.90 27.44
N ARG A 134 -5.87 15.76 27.95
CA ARG A 134 -5.13 15.69 29.21
C ARG A 134 -3.72 15.22 28.89
N LEU A 135 -2.74 16.02 29.32
CA LEU A 135 -1.35 15.64 29.25
C LEU A 135 -0.94 15.04 30.60
N PHE A 136 -0.63 13.75 30.60
CA PHE A 136 -0.06 13.08 31.76
C PHE A 136 1.46 13.00 31.53
N CYS A 137 2.21 13.81 32.25
CA CYS A 137 3.66 13.67 32.34
C CYS A 137 3.98 13.14 33.74
N PRO A 138 4.66 11.99 33.87
CA PRO A 138 5.30 11.64 35.13
C PRO A 138 6.42 12.62 35.47
#